data_AF-A0A0G1NP49-F1
#
_entry.id   AF-A0A0G1NP49-F1
#
_cell.length_a   1.000
_cell.length_b   1.000
_cell.length_c   1.000
_cell.angle_alpha   90.00
_cell.angle_beta   90.00
_cell.angle_gamma   90.00
#
_symmetry.space_group_name_H-M   'P 1'
#
loop_
_entity.id
_entity.type
_entity.pdbx_description
1 polymer ?
#
loop_
_entity_poly.entity_id
_entity_poly.type
_entity_poly.pdbx_seq_one_letter_code
_entity_poly.pdbx_strand_id
1 'polypeptide(L)'
;MNKLVQSVPETPGVYLFKGAKGKLLYVGKAGNLRRRVSSYFNKSHSDKTEKLVKEIKRVDYVKTPTAIEALILEAELIKKFEPPYNFKEKDDKSFLYIEITNEEYPRVLLVRGKERPGGERFGPFTSASDVRSALNILRKIFPYGTHEADKIGLYKRLCFNAQIGLCPGSCTGTIGKREYRRNIRNLRLFLQGKRDRLVKNLERDMQMAARALYFEEAGRLKRQLFALGHIQDVALISRDDIDTTSKRGVRIEGYDISNISGTSPVGAMVVSVGGRLAKDEYRKFKIRTISQSDDVGMLEEMLSRRFLHTLST
;
A
#
# COMPACT_ATOMS: atom_id res chain seq x y z
N MET A 1 3.28 -31.87 -1.16
CA MET A 1 2.81 -30.60 -0.54
C MET A 1 3.06 -30.69 0.96
N ASN A 2 3.80 -29.73 1.55
CA ASN A 2 4.23 -29.80 2.95
C ASN A 2 3.02 -29.79 3.91
N LYS A 3 2.94 -30.75 4.85
CA LYS A 3 1.83 -30.88 5.82
C LYS A 3 1.60 -29.59 6.62
N LEU A 4 2.65 -28.79 6.84
CA LEU A 4 2.59 -27.52 7.57
C LEU A 4 1.77 -26.42 6.87
N VAL A 5 1.47 -26.57 5.58
CA VAL A 5 0.83 -25.52 4.75
C VAL A 5 -0.64 -25.82 4.44
N GLN A 6 -1.07 -27.08 4.59
CA GLN A 6 -2.41 -27.52 4.17
C GLN A 6 -3.54 -26.79 4.90
N SER A 7 -3.36 -26.43 6.17
CA SER A 7 -4.36 -25.75 6.99
C SER A 7 -4.36 -24.21 6.85
N VAL A 8 -3.45 -23.65 6.04
CA VAL A 8 -3.31 -22.20 5.86
C VAL A 8 -4.33 -21.70 4.83
N PRO A 9 -5.13 -20.66 5.14
CA PRO A 9 -6.20 -20.16 4.27
C PRO A 9 -5.67 -19.24 3.16
N GLU A 10 -6.48 -19.01 2.13
CA GLU A 10 -6.22 -18.06 1.05
C GLU A 10 -6.80 -16.67 1.37
N THR A 11 -6.46 -16.14 2.54
CA THR A 11 -6.93 -14.83 3.01
C THR A 11 -5.76 -13.93 3.40
N PRO A 12 -5.97 -12.61 3.51
CA PRO A 12 -5.01 -11.74 4.17
C PRO A 12 -4.80 -12.14 5.63
N GLY A 13 -3.61 -11.85 6.15
CA GLY A 13 -3.31 -12.07 7.55
C GLY A 13 -1.82 -12.06 7.88
N VAL A 14 -1.53 -12.46 9.10
CA VAL A 14 -0.18 -12.60 9.64
C VAL A 14 0.11 -14.07 9.89
N TYR A 15 1.28 -14.56 9.46
CA TYR A 15 1.79 -15.89 9.76
C TYR A 15 2.92 -15.81 10.79
N LEU A 16 3.03 -16.86 11.60
CA LEU A 16 3.99 -16.98 12.68
C LEU A 16 4.74 -18.30 12.54
N PHE A 17 6.04 -18.22 12.31
CA PHE A 17 6.90 -19.40 12.28
C PHE A 17 7.43 -19.71 13.66
N LYS A 18 7.19 -20.93 14.13
CA LYS A 18 7.58 -21.41 15.45
C LYS A 18 8.55 -22.58 15.31
N GLY A 19 9.59 -22.54 16.13
CA GLY A 19 10.59 -23.60 16.23
C GLY A 19 10.24 -24.65 17.27
N ALA A 20 11.27 -25.34 17.76
CA ALA A 20 11.13 -26.27 18.87
C ALA A 20 10.54 -25.58 20.11
N LYS A 21 9.77 -26.33 20.91
CA LYS A 21 9.11 -25.86 22.14
C LYS A 21 8.17 -24.65 21.94
N GLY A 22 7.72 -24.39 20.71
CA GLY A 22 6.79 -23.30 20.40
C GLY A 22 7.40 -21.90 20.37
N LYS A 23 8.74 -21.78 20.40
CA LYS A 23 9.45 -20.49 20.32
C LYS A 23 9.12 -19.78 19.01
N LEU A 24 8.66 -18.53 19.10
CA LEU A 24 8.41 -17.69 17.93
C LEU A 24 9.74 -17.26 17.29
N LEU A 25 9.92 -17.61 16.01
CA LEU A 25 11.14 -17.33 15.26
C LEU A 25 10.98 -16.13 14.34
N TYR A 26 9.82 -16.04 13.69
CA TYR A 26 9.53 -15.02 12.68
C TYR A 26 8.02 -14.71 12.63
N VAL A 27 7.71 -13.46 12.34
CA VAL A 27 6.36 -12.95 12.06
C VAL A 27 6.40 -12.28 10.69
N GLY A 28 5.43 -12.60 9.82
CA GLY A 28 5.30 -11.93 8.53
C GLY A 28 3.85 -11.73 8.13
N LYS A 29 3.58 -10.69 7.35
CA LYS A 29 2.26 -10.44 6.75
C LYS A 29 2.13 -11.03 5.35
N ALA A 30 0.90 -11.26 4.91
CA ALA A 30 0.57 -11.65 3.54
C ALA A 30 -0.79 -11.11 3.11
N GLY A 31 -0.92 -10.75 1.82
CA GLY A 31 -2.22 -10.57 1.18
C GLY A 31 -2.93 -11.91 0.92
N ASN A 32 -2.15 -12.99 0.76
CA ASN A 32 -2.64 -14.36 0.70
C ASN A 32 -1.72 -15.27 1.53
N LEU A 33 -2.19 -15.67 2.71
CA LEU A 33 -1.42 -16.48 3.66
C LEU A 33 -0.90 -17.78 3.05
N ARG A 34 -1.75 -18.56 2.36
CA ARG A 34 -1.35 -19.85 1.77
C ARG A 34 -0.25 -19.67 0.74
N ARG A 35 -0.40 -18.74 -0.21
CA ARG A 35 0.61 -18.49 -1.26
C ARG A 35 1.94 -18.06 -0.64
N ARG A 36 1.89 -17.11 0.29
CA ARG A 36 3.10 -16.60 0.96
C ARG A 36 3.82 -17.67 1.76
N VAL A 37 3.10 -18.40 2.62
CA VAL A 37 3.70 -19.48 3.43
C VAL A 37 4.24 -20.61 2.54
N SER A 38 3.52 -20.99 1.48
CA SER A 38 3.98 -22.02 0.53
C SER A 38 5.31 -21.64 -0.13
N SER A 39 5.52 -20.34 -0.39
CA SER A 39 6.72 -19.85 -1.08
C SER A 39 8.01 -20.22 -0.34
N TYR A 40 7.99 -20.23 1.00
CA TYR A 40 9.15 -20.56 1.84
C TYR A 40 9.64 -22.01 1.71
N PHE A 41 8.78 -22.92 1.26
CA PHE A 41 9.09 -24.36 1.18
C PHE A 41 9.31 -24.85 -0.25
N ASN A 42 8.92 -24.05 -1.24
CA ASN A 42 8.89 -24.46 -2.64
C ASN A 42 9.91 -23.71 -3.52
N LYS A 43 10.56 -22.66 -3.02
CA LYS A 43 11.54 -21.86 -3.77
C LYS A 43 12.92 -21.98 -3.13
N SER A 44 13.98 -21.85 -3.93
CA SER A 44 15.33 -21.60 -3.41
C SER A 44 15.37 -20.18 -2.83
N HIS A 45 15.98 -20.04 -1.66
CA HIS A 45 16.04 -18.77 -0.95
C HIS A 45 17.48 -18.40 -0.60
N SER A 46 17.66 -17.20 -0.04
CA SER A 46 18.94 -16.81 0.56
C SER A 46 19.30 -17.70 1.75
N ASP A 47 20.60 -17.85 2.03
CA ASP A 47 21.13 -18.67 3.14
C ASP A 47 20.44 -18.40 4.50
N LYS A 48 20.07 -17.13 4.76
CA LYS A 48 19.36 -16.73 6.00
C LYS A 48 17.96 -17.34 6.06
N THR A 49 17.23 -17.30 4.95
CA THR A 49 15.87 -17.82 4.84
C THR A 49 15.89 -19.35 4.91
N GLU A 50 16.88 -20.00 4.30
CA GLU A 50 17.03 -21.46 4.41
C GLU A 50 17.30 -21.91 5.85
N LYS A 51 18.12 -21.16 6.60
CA LYS A 51 18.33 -21.41 8.04
C LYS A 51 17.02 -21.30 8.82
N LEU A 52 16.23 -20.24 8.58
CA LEU A 52 14.91 -20.10 9.19
C LEU A 52 14.03 -21.30 8.88
N VAL A 53 13.90 -21.67 7.59
CA VAL A 53 13.03 -22.76 7.12
C VAL A 53 13.38 -24.10 7.77
N LYS A 54 14.68 -24.40 7.96
CA LYS A 54 15.15 -25.61 8.66
C LYS A 54 14.73 -25.67 10.13
N GLU A 55 14.58 -24.52 10.79
CA GLU A 55 14.18 -24.45 12.19
C GLU A 55 12.66 -24.50 12.42
N ILE A 56 11.84 -24.29 11.37
CA ILE A 56 10.37 -24.28 11.48
C ILE A 56 9.86 -25.66 11.87
N LYS A 57 9.10 -25.73 12.96
CA LYS A 57 8.37 -26.91 13.41
C LYS A 57 6.85 -26.74 13.33
N ARG A 58 6.36 -25.49 13.42
CA ARG A 58 4.94 -25.18 13.35
C ARG A 58 4.71 -23.82 12.66
N VAL A 59 3.62 -23.73 11.91
CA VAL A 59 3.14 -22.48 11.31
C VAL A 59 1.78 -22.16 11.92
N ASP A 60 1.70 -21.03 12.61
CA ASP A 60 0.42 -20.46 13.05
C ASP A 60 0.06 -19.27 12.16
N TYR A 61 -1.20 -18.85 12.19
CA TYR A 61 -1.65 -17.67 11.47
C TYR A 61 -2.81 -16.97 12.18
N VAL A 62 -2.98 -15.69 11.87
CA VAL A 62 -4.12 -14.86 12.28
C VAL A 62 -4.69 -14.21 11.02
N LYS A 63 -5.96 -14.49 10.74
CA LYS A 63 -6.68 -13.90 9.60
C LYS A 63 -6.98 -12.43 9.90
N THR A 64 -6.87 -11.57 8.89
CA THR A 64 -7.28 -10.17 8.97
C THR A 64 -8.27 -9.84 7.86
N PRO A 65 -9.13 -8.82 8.04
CA PRO A 65 -10.05 -8.40 6.98
C PRO A 65 -9.32 -7.94 5.72
N THR A 66 -8.26 -7.16 5.87
CA THR A 66 -7.46 -6.63 4.75
C THR A 66 -5.96 -6.74 4.99
N ALA A 67 -5.17 -6.40 3.98
CA ALA A 67 -3.71 -6.44 4.05
C ALA A 67 -3.15 -5.26 4.85
N ILE A 68 -3.84 -4.11 4.93
CA ILE A 68 -3.46 -3.02 5.84
C ILE A 68 -3.55 -3.49 7.29
N GLU A 69 -4.62 -4.18 7.68
CA GLU A 69 -4.71 -4.67 9.07
C GLU A 69 -3.69 -5.79 9.34
N ALA A 70 -3.34 -6.60 8.34
CA ALA A 70 -2.21 -7.54 8.46
C ALA A 70 -0.88 -6.80 8.71
N LEU A 71 -0.63 -5.68 8.02
CA LEU A 71 0.56 -4.84 8.22
C LEU A 71 0.60 -4.24 9.63
N ILE A 72 -0.54 -3.76 10.14
CA ILE A 72 -0.62 -3.19 11.49
C ILE A 72 -0.39 -4.28 12.55
N LEU A 73 -1.05 -5.44 12.40
CA LEU A 73 -0.92 -6.56 13.33
C LEU A 73 0.50 -7.14 13.33
N GLU A 74 1.14 -7.26 12.16
CA GLU A 74 2.54 -7.67 12.04
C GLU A 74 3.45 -6.76 12.86
N ALA A 75 3.32 -5.44 12.69
CA ALA A 75 4.12 -4.47 13.44
C ALA A 75 3.91 -4.58 14.96
N GLU A 76 2.67 -4.77 15.40
CA GLU A 76 2.34 -4.99 16.82
C GLU A 76 2.99 -6.26 17.37
N LEU A 77 2.91 -7.37 16.64
CA LEU A 77 3.48 -8.66 17.05
C LEU A 77 5.01 -8.63 17.05
N ILE A 78 5.65 -7.99 16.06
CA ILE A 78 7.10 -7.78 16.03
C ILE A 78 7.53 -6.93 17.23
N LYS A 79 6.82 -5.83 17.52
CA LYS A 79 7.09 -4.98 18.69
C LYS A 79 6.97 -5.75 20.00
N LYS A 80 5.97 -6.63 20.11
CA LYS A 80 5.65 -7.34 21.34
C LYS A 80 6.59 -8.51 21.63
N PHE A 81 6.96 -9.27 20.60
CA PHE A 81 7.67 -10.54 20.77
C PHE A 81 9.13 -10.53 20.31
N GLU A 82 9.53 -9.47 19.61
CA GLU A 82 10.88 -9.27 19.08
C GLU A 82 11.51 -10.54 18.44
N PRO A 83 10.87 -11.17 17.43
CA PRO A 83 11.32 -12.46 16.94
C PRO A 83 12.72 -12.38 16.32
N PRO A 84 13.61 -13.35 16.56
CA PRO A 84 15.02 -13.25 16.22
C PRO A 84 15.29 -13.04 14.72
N TYR A 85 14.48 -13.63 13.84
CA TYR A 85 14.69 -13.51 12.40
C TYR A 85 14.18 -12.19 11.81
N ASN A 86 13.22 -11.50 12.45
CA ASN A 86 12.75 -10.18 11.99
C ASN A 86 13.80 -9.08 12.20
N PHE A 87 14.66 -9.22 13.21
CA PHE A 87 15.71 -8.25 13.51
C PHE A 87 17.02 -8.58 12.78
N LYS A 88 17.33 -9.87 12.58
CA LYS A 88 18.51 -10.32 11.79
C LYS A 88 18.39 -10.08 10.28
N GLU A 89 17.17 -9.90 9.77
CA GLU A 89 16.92 -9.55 8.36
C GLU A 89 17.29 -8.09 8.00
N LYS A 90 17.52 -7.22 8.99
CA LYS A 90 17.78 -5.80 8.73
C LYS A 90 19.27 -5.50 8.58
N ASP A 91 19.69 -5.24 7.34
CA ASP A 91 20.90 -4.48 7.02
C ASP A 91 20.73 -3.04 7.52
N ASP A 92 21.58 -2.55 8.43
CA ASP A 92 21.89 -1.16 8.88
C ASP A 92 20.83 -0.03 8.87
N LYS A 93 19.58 -0.33 8.52
CA LYS A 93 18.48 0.59 8.26
C LYS A 93 17.48 0.46 9.40
N SER A 94 17.33 1.54 10.16
CA SER A 94 16.37 1.65 11.25
C SER A 94 14.94 1.32 10.82
N PHE A 95 14.13 0.82 11.76
CA PHE A 95 12.69 0.62 11.56
C PHE A 95 11.97 1.92 11.21
N LEU A 96 10.91 1.78 10.42
CA LEU A 96 10.02 2.87 10.06
C LEU A 96 8.84 2.93 11.01
N TYR A 97 8.36 4.14 11.26
CA TYR A 97 7.21 4.40 12.10
C TYR A 97 6.30 5.42 11.42
N ILE A 98 5.00 5.23 11.56
CA ILE A 98 4.02 6.29 11.30
C ILE A 98 3.96 7.12 12.58
N GLU A 99 4.28 8.41 12.49
CA GLU A 99 4.17 9.36 13.59
C GLU A 99 2.97 10.27 13.39
N ILE A 100 2.10 10.36 14.39
CA ILE A 100 1.04 11.36 14.45
C ILE A 100 1.40 12.39 15.50
N THR A 101 1.71 13.61 15.05
CA THR A 101 2.21 14.70 15.90
C THR A 101 1.18 15.20 16.92
N ASN A 102 1.66 15.93 17.94
CA ASN A 102 0.83 16.47 19.02
C ASN A 102 0.33 17.92 18.80
N GLU A 103 0.67 18.54 17.66
CA GLU A 103 0.24 19.89 17.32
C GLU A 103 -1.29 19.99 17.13
N GLU A 104 -1.84 21.20 17.07
CA GLU A 104 -3.30 21.39 17.05
C GLU A 104 -3.99 20.73 15.85
N TYR A 105 -3.30 20.73 14.71
CA TYR A 105 -3.64 19.99 13.49
C TYR A 105 -2.59 18.90 13.28
N PRO A 106 -2.72 17.73 13.93
CA PRO A 106 -1.75 16.66 13.81
C PRO A 106 -1.40 16.30 12.36
N ARG A 107 -0.11 16.18 12.09
CA ARG A 107 0.42 15.64 10.84
C ARG A 107 0.64 14.15 10.98
N VAL A 108 0.53 13.44 9.86
CA VAL A 108 0.85 12.01 9.76
C VAL A 108 2.13 11.89 8.94
N LEU A 109 3.21 11.51 9.59
CA LEU A 109 4.57 11.50 9.04
C LEU A 109 5.13 10.07 9.02
N LEU A 110 6.02 9.78 8.07
CA LEU A 110 6.78 8.54 8.03
C LEU A 110 8.21 8.84 8.49
N VAL A 111 8.56 8.39 9.70
CA VAL A 111 9.83 8.69 10.37
C VAL A 111 10.65 7.44 10.60
N ARG A 112 11.97 7.58 10.76
CA ARG A 112 12.86 6.49 11.16
C ARG A 112 13.06 6.48 12.68
N GLY A 113 13.22 5.29 13.26
CA GLY A 113 13.27 5.11 14.72
C GLY A 113 14.33 5.91 15.51
N LYS A 114 15.37 6.45 14.86
CA LYS A 114 16.42 7.25 15.51
C LYS A 114 16.02 8.72 15.73
N GLU A 115 14.96 9.20 15.07
CA GLU A 115 14.48 10.58 15.20
C GLU A 115 13.75 10.75 16.55
N ARG A 116 13.86 11.93 17.20
CA ARG A 116 13.13 12.23 18.45
C ARG A 116 11.62 12.29 18.18
N PRO A 117 10.76 11.66 19.02
CA PRO A 117 9.32 11.66 18.78
C PRO A 117 8.70 13.04 19.03
N GLY A 118 8.02 13.58 18.03
CA GLY A 118 7.13 14.74 18.15
C GLY A 118 5.66 14.36 18.40
N GLY A 119 5.37 13.07 18.59
CA GLY A 119 4.02 12.54 18.72
C GLY A 119 3.95 11.03 18.98
N GLU A 120 2.75 10.47 18.76
CA GLU A 120 2.46 9.05 18.91
C GLU A 120 3.00 8.25 17.72
N ARG A 121 3.68 7.13 17.98
CA ARG A 121 4.30 6.29 16.95
C ARG A 121 3.66 4.92 16.81
N PHE A 122 3.38 4.54 15.57
CA PHE A 122 2.87 3.23 15.16
C PHE A 122 3.94 2.51 14.34
N GLY A 123 4.17 1.23 14.62
CA GLY A 123 5.28 0.45 14.08
C GLY A 123 5.88 -0.46 15.16
N PRO A 124 7.03 -1.10 14.91
CA PRO A 124 7.95 -0.87 13.78
C PRO A 124 7.49 -1.55 12.49
N PHE A 125 7.60 -0.84 11.37
CA PHE A 125 7.35 -1.39 10.04
C PHE A 125 8.64 -1.81 9.35
N THR A 126 8.56 -2.93 8.66
CA THR A 126 9.66 -3.56 7.91
C THR A 126 9.81 -2.96 6.51
N SER A 127 8.70 -2.65 5.84
CA SER A 127 8.65 -2.19 4.44
C SER A 127 8.16 -0.75 4.28
N ALA A 128 8.98 0.11 3.65
CA ALA A 128 8.62 1.49 3.35
C ALA A 128 7.53 1.62 2.29
N SER A 129 7.55 0.75 1.27
CA SER A 129 6.55 0.75 0.20
C SER A 129 5.18 0.44 0.76
N ASP A 130 5.10 -0.55 1.64
CA ASP A 130 3.82 -1.04 2.15
C ASP A 130 3.18 0.00 3.06
N VAL A 131 3.98 0.65 3.91
CA VAL A 131 3.50 1.75 4.73
C VAL A 131 3.00 2.92 3.87
N ARG A 132 3.72 3.28 2.79
CA ARG A 132 3.26 4.35 1.88
C ARG A 132 1.97 3.97 1.17
N SER A 133 1.85 2.74 0.67
CA SER A 133 0.63 2.24 0.04
C SER A 133 -0.55 2.26 1.01
N ALA A 134 -0.34 1.80 2.25
CA ALA A 134 -1.35 1.85 3.30
C ALA A 134 -1.77 3.28 3.62
N LEU A 135 -0.81 4.20 3.82
CA LEU A 135 -1.10 5.62 4.07
C LEU A 135 -1.86 6.28 2.93
N ASN A 136 -1.57 5.94 1.67
CA ASN A 136 -2.30 6.46 0.51
C ASN A 136 -3.78 6.06 0.52
N ILE A 137 -4.08 4.81 0.92
CA ILE A 137 -5.46 4.33 1.05
C ILE A 137 -6.13 5.00 2.27
N LEU A 138 -5.45 4.99 3.41
CA LEU A 138 -5.97 5.58 4.64
C LEU A 138 -6.23 7.08 4.52
N ARG A 139 -5.42 7.81 3.75
CA ARG A 139 -5.63 9.25 3.51
C ARG A 139 -6.89 9.55 2.70
N LYS A 140 -7.35 8.63 1.85
CA LYS A 140 -8.64 8.76 1.14
C LYS A 140 -9.83 8.57 2.10
N ILE A 141 -9.67 7.69 3.09
CA ILE A 141 -10.71 7.41 4.09
C ILE A 141 -10.72 8.49 5.17
N PHE A 142 -9.54 8.87 5.66
CA PHE A 142 -9.32 9.87 6.70
C PHE A 142 -8.39 10.97 6.16
N PRO A 143 -8.92 11.97 5.42
CA PRO A 143 -8.10 13.05 4.88
C PRO A 143 -7.33 13.82 5.97
N TYR A 144 -6.03 14.03 5.76
CA TYR A 144 -5.19 14.78 6.70
C TYR A 144 -4.23 15.73 5.97
N GLY A 145 -3.88 16.81 6.65
CA GLY A 145 -2.89 17.77 6.20
C GLY A 145 -1.47 17.39 6.60
N THR A 146 -0.50 17.92 5.87
CA THR A 146 0.94 17.81 6.17
C THR A 146 1.59 19.18 6.38
N HIS A 147 0.78 20.23 6.53
CA HIS A 147 1.21 21.60 6.73
C HIS A 147 1.78 21.77 8.15
N GLU A 148 2.86 22.53 8.27
CA GLU A 148 3.42 22.92 9.55
C GLU A 148 2.45 23.84 10.32
N ALA A 149 2.50 23.79 11.66
CA ALA A 149 1.59 24.53 12.53
C ALA A 149 1.55 26.04 12.24
N ASP A 150 2.70 26.65 11.94
CA ASP A 150 2.85 28.07 11.62
C ASP A 150 2.19 28.46 10.30
N LYS A 151 1.91 27.50 9.41
CA LYS A 151 1.34 27.76 8.08
C LYS A 151 -0.16 27.47 8.00
N ILE A 152 -0.77 27.01 9.09
CA ILE A 152 -2.21 26.72 9.15
C ILE A 152 -3.01 28.01 9.04
N GLY A 153 -3.99 28.05 8.14
CA GLY A 153 -4.87 29.22 7.91
C GLY A 153 -4.22 30.39 7.17
N LEU A 154 -2.93 30.34 6.85
CA LEU A 154 -2.22 31.44 6.19
C LEU A 154 -2.32 31.40 4.66
N TYR A 155 -2.73 30.26 4.08
CA TYR A 155 -2.81 30.14 2.63
C TYR A 155 -4.10 30.76 2.08
N LYS A 156 -3.98 31.56 1.01
CA LYS A 156 -5.13 32.16 0.30
C LYS A 156 -5.90 31.17 -0.58
N ARG A 157 -5.26 30.08 -1.00
CA ARG A 157 -5.84 29.06 -1.90
C ARG A 157 -5.65 27.67 -1.31
N LEU A 158 -6.60 26.78 -1.63
CA LEU A 158 -6.50 25.36 -1.27
C LEU A 158 -5.25 24.74 -1.89
N CYS A 159 -4.53 23.93 -1.11
CA CYS A 159 -3.41 23.16 -1.64
C CYS A 159 -3.91 22.04 -2.56
N PHE A 160 -3.04 21.50 -3.40
CA PHE A 160 -3.37 20.41 -4.32
C PHE A 160 -4.09 19.24 -3.62
N ASN A 161 -3.54 18.77 -2.49
CA ASN A 161 -4.16 17.69 -1.72
C ASN A 161 -5.57 18.02 -1.25
N ALA A 162 -5.88 19.28 -0.96
CA ALA A 162 -7.23 19.69 -0.59
C ALA A 162 -8.17 19.73 -1.81
N GLN A 163 -7.68 20.17 -2.97
CA GLN A 163 -8.44 20.16 -4.22
C GLN A 163 -8.87 18.74 -4.64
N ILE A 164 -8.04 17.72 -4.35
CA ILE A 164 -8.34 16.30 -4.62
C ILE A 164 -8.93 15.55 -3.42
N GLY A 165 -9.31 16.26 -2.34
CA GLY A 165 -9.99 15.67 -1.18
C GLY A 165 -9.12 14.86 -0.21
N LEU A 166 -7.78 14.88 -0.35
CA LEU A 166 -6.83 14.21 0.54
C LEU A 166 -6.38 15.07 1.74
N CYS A 167 -6.73 16.36 1.74
CA CYS A 167 -6.54 17.27 2.85
C CYS A 167 -7.86 18.03 3.10
N PRO A 168 -8.35 18.13 4.34
CA PRO A 168 -9.59 18.81 4.65
C PRO A 168 -9.48 20.36 4.63
N GLY A 169 -8.45 20.93 4.02
CA GLY A 169 -8.28 22.39 3.94
C GLY A 169 -7.75 23.05 5.22
N SER A 170 -6.91 22.35 5.99
CA SER A 170 -6.26 22.97 7.17
C SER A 170 -5.33 24.14 6.78
N CYS A 171 -4.80 24.14 5.55
CA CYS A 171 -3.97 25.24 5.01
C CYS A 171 -4.72 26.59 4.93
N THR A 172 -5.99 26.57 4.56
CA THR A 172 -6.84 27.77 4.40
C THR A 172 -7.72 28.01 5.63
N GLY A 173 -7.63 27.15 6.65
CA GLY A 173 -8.48 27.22 7.85
C GLY A 173 -9.92 26.77 7.60
N THR A 174 -10.20 26.07 6.49
CA THR A 174 -11.56 25.67 6.10
C THR A 174 -12.15 24.65 7.09
N ILE A 175 -11.37 23.71 7.57
CA ILE A 175 -11.80 22.75 8.60
C ILE A 175 -11.50 23.28 10.01
N GLY A 176 -12.46 23.15 10.91
CA GLY A 176 -12.28 23.50 12.31
C GLY A 176 -11.38 22.50 13.07
N LYS A 177 -10.64 23.00 14.07
CA LYS A 177 -9.74 22.20 14.93
C LYS A 177 -10.40 20.95 15.51
N ARG A 178 -11.64 21.08 16.01
CA ARG A 178 -12.37 19.99 16.66
C ARG A 178 -12.69 18.86 15.69
N GLU A 179 -13.14 19.20 14.49
CA GLU A 179 -13.48 18.25 13.44
C GLU A 179 -12.23 17.54 12.91
N TYR A 180 -11.15 18.28 12.63
CA TYR A 180 -9.88 17.71 12.21
C TYR A 180 -9.35 16.70 13.24
N ARG A 181 -9.37 17.06 14.53
CA ARG A 181 -8.95 16.15 15.62
C ARG A 181 -9.82 14.92 15.73
N ARG A 182 -11.13 15.01 15.46
CA ARG A 182 -12.03 13.84 15.41
C ARG A 182 -11.60 12.90 14.28
N ASN A 183 -11.30 13.43 13.10
CA ASN A 183 -10.83 12.63 11.97
C ASN A 183 -9.48 11.93 12.25
N ILE A 184 -8.51 12.65 12.82
CA ILE A 184 -7.23 12.06 13.24
C ILE A 184 -7.42 10.99 14.33
N ARG A 185 -8.36 11.18 15.26
CA ARG A 185 -8.68 10.17 16.28
C ARG A 185 -9.18 8.87 15.65
N ASN A 186 -9.97 8.97 14.59
CA ASN A 186 -10.43 7.78 13.85
C ASN A 186 -9.26 7.06 13.17
N LEU A 187 -8.34 7.80 12.56
CA LEU A 187 -7.10 7.23 12.01
C LEU A 187 -6.25 6.55 13.10
N ARG A 188 -6.10 7.17 14.29
CA ARG A 188 -5.43 6.56 15.44
C ARG A 188 -6.07 5.24 15.86
N LEU A 189 -7.41 5.21 16.00
CA LEU A 189 -8.12 3.98 16.35
C LEU A 189 -7.87 2.87 15.33
N PHE A 190 -7.84 3.21 14.04
CA PHE A 190 -7.51 2.25 12.99
C PHE A 190 -6.08 1.72 13.11
N LEU A 191 -5.08 2.60 13.27
CA LEU A 191 -3.67 2.21 13.43
C LEU A 191 -3.39 1.44 14.73
N GLN A 192 -4.26 1.56 15.74
CA GLN A 192 -4.24 0.76 16.97
C GLN A 192 -4.95 -0.60 16.82
N GLY A 193 -5.42 -0.96 15.62
CA GLY A 193 -6.17 -2.20 15.39
C GLY A 193 -7.60 -2.19 15.95
N LYS A 194 -8.12 -1.06 16.42
CA LYS A 194 -9.45 -0.93 17.05
C LYS A 194 -10.57 -0.70 16.02
N ARG A 195 -10.56 -1.46 14.93
CA ARG A 195 -11.49 -1.33 13.80
C ARG A 195 -12.96 -1.42 14.24
N ASP A 196 -13.32 -2.44 15.02
CA ASP A 196 -14.73 -2.64 15.40
C ASP A 196 -15.29 -1.46 16.20
N ARG A 197 -14.46 -0.91 17.09
CA ARG A 197 -14.80 0.30 17.85
C ARG A 197 -14.93 1.51 16.94
N LEU A 198 -14.05 1.65 15.96
CA LEU A 198 -14.09 2.73 14.97
C LEU A 198 -15.37 2.66 14.12
N VAL A 199 -15.72 1.49 13.59
CA VAL A 199 -16.94 1.27 12.80
C VAL A 199 -18.18 1.64 13.63
N LYS A 200 -18.30 1.12 14.85
CA LYS A 200 -19.41 1.45 15.75
C LYS A 200 -19.52 2.95 16.05
N ASN A 201 -18.39 3.63 16.23
CA ASN A 201 -18.38 5.07 16.45
C ASN A 201 -18.87 5.83 15.21
N LEU A 202 -18.35 5.48 14.01
CA LEU A 202 -18.76 6.11 12.76
C LEU A 202 -20.24 5.89 12.44
N GLU A 203 -20.77 4.69 12.71
CA GLU A 203 -22.19 4.38 12.55
C GLU A 203 -23.07 5.23 13.46
N ARG A 204 -22.70 5.33 14.74
CA ARG A 204 -23.40 6.20 15.70
C ARG A 204 -23.35 7.66 15.26
N ASP A 205 -22.17 8.14 14.88
CA ASP A 205 -21.95 9.51 14.42
C ASP A 205 -22.79 9.84 13.17
N MET A 206 -22.85 8.90 12.22
CA MET A 206 -23.65 9.01 11.01
C MET A 206 -25.15 9.08 11.33
N GLN A 207 -25.64 8.21 12.23
CA GLN A 207 -27.04 8.20 12.65
C GLN A 207 -27.43 9.49 13.38
N MET A 208 -26.56 10.01 14.24
CA MET A 208 -26.79 11.30 14.92
C MET A 208 -26.86 12.45 13.93
N ALA A 209 -25.93 12.52 12.97
CA ALA A 209 -25.94 13.54 11.92
C ALA A 209 -27.22 13.47 11.07
N ALA A 210 -27.65 12.27 10.70
CA ALA A 210 -28.90 12.07 9.95
C ALA A 210 -30.14 12.52 10.74
N ARG A 211 -30.23 12.20 12.05
CA ARG A 211 -31.32 12.66 12.93
C ARG A 211 -31.35 14.17 13.10
N ALA A 212 -30.18 14.81 13.11
CA ALA A 212 -30.04 16.27 13.17
C ALA A 212 -30.18 16.95 11.80
N LEU A 213 -30.57 16.23 10.75
CA LEU A 213 -30.74 16.72 9.37
C LEU A 213 -29.43 17.24 8.71
N TYR A 214 -28.26 16.86 9.25
CA TYR A 214 -26.95 17.16 8.66
C TYR A 214 -26.57 16.10 7.61
N PHE A 215 -27.27 16.12 6.48
CA PHE A 215 -27.17 15.07 5.45
C PHE A 215 -25.79 14.98 4.76
N GLU A 216 -25.10 16.12 4.58
CA GLU A 216 -23.76 16.12 3.98
C GLU A 216 -22.75 15.35 4.84
N GLU A 217 -22.76 15.61 6.15
CA GLU A 217 -21.91 14.94 7.13
C GLU A 217 -22.28 13.46 7.27
N ALA A 218 -23.58 13.13 7.34
CA ALA A 218 -24.04 11.75 7.34
C ALA A 218 -23.60 11.01 6.07
N GLY A 219 -23.69 11.65 4.90
CA GLY A 219 -23.20 11.12 3.64
C GLY A 219 -21.69 10.89 3.64
N ARG A 220 -20.90 11.81 4.21
CA ARG A 220 -19.44 11.68 4.36
C ARG A 220 -19.09 10.49 5.24
N LEU A 221 -19.71 10.36 6.41
CA LEU A 221 -19.49 9.24 7.34
C LEU A 221 -19.92 7.90 6.72
N LYS A 222 -21.04 7.86 5.98
CA LYS A 222 -21.49 6.68 5.22
C LYS A 222 -20.45 6.24 4.19
N ARG A 223 -19.86 7.18 3.44
CA ARG A 223 -18.78 6.88 2.48
C ARG A 223 -17.53 6.35 3.20
N GLN A 224 -17.17 6.91 4.36
CA GLN A 224 -16.04 6.40 5.16
C GLN A 224 -16.29 4.96 5.63
N LEU A 225 -17.49 4.65 6.14
CA LEU A 225 -17.89 3.30 6.54
C LEU A 225 -17.84 2.32 5.37
N PHE A 226 -18.39 2.71 4.22
CA PHE A 226 -18.34 1.91 3.01
C PHE A 226 -16.90 1.64 2.58
N ALA A 227 -16.06 2.68 2.55
CA ALA A 227 -14.65 2.56 2.18
C ALA A 227 -13.89 1.63 3.13
N LEU A 228 -14.11 1.73 4.45
CA LEU A 228 -13.52 0.82 5.44
C LEU A 228 -13.97 -0.64 5.23
N GLY A 229 -15.22 -0.87 4.86
CA GLY A 229 -15.77 -2.20 4.56
C GLY A 229 -15.24 -2.81 3.27
N HIS A 230 -14.87 -1.97 2.30
CA HIS A 230 -14.49 -2.38 0.94
C HIS A 230 -13.04 -2.03 0.60
N ILE A 231 -12.17 -1.94 1.60
CA ILE A 231 -10.73 -1.77 1.38
C ILE A 231 -10.24 -2.98 0.57
N GLN A 232 -9.92 -2.76 -0.70
CA GLN A 232 -9.31 -3.75 -1.59
C GLN A 232 -7.83 -3.42 -1.74
N ASP A 233 -6.99 -4.10 -0.97
CA ASP A 233 -5.56 -3.82 -0.87
C ASP A 233 -4.71 -4.56 -1.91
N VAL A 234 -5.11 -4.50 -3.19
CA VAL A 234 -4.36 -5.16 -4.28
C VAL A 234 -2.90 -4.67 -4.31
N ALA A 235 -2.66 -3.40 -3.96
CA ALA A 235 -1.33 -2.80 -3.92
C ALA A 235 -0.43 -3.26 -2.76
N LEU A 236 -0.99 -3.92 -1.72
CA LEU A 236 -0.22 -4.50 -0.61
C LEU A 236 0.03 -6.00 -0.79
N ILE A 237 -0.49 -6.58 -1.87
CA ILE A 237 -0.04 -7.87 -2.37
C ILE A 237 1.43 -7.66 -2.74
N SER A 238 2.30 -8.28 -1.96
CA SER A 238 3.74 -8.13 -2.13
C SER A 238 4.11 -8.56 -3.55
N ARG A 239 5.08 -7.89 -4.18
CA ARG A 239 5.66 -8.38 -5.44
C ARG A 239 6.19 -9.82 -5.34
N ASP A 240 6.42 -10.29 -4.11
CA ASP A 240 6.82 -11.67 -3.80
C ASP A 240 5.68 -12.70 -3.99
N ASP A 241 4.41 -12.25 -4.01
CA ASP A 241 3.24 -13.08 -4.32
C ASP A 241 3.01 -13.24 -5.84
N ILE A 242 3.77 -12.52 -6.67
CA ILE A 242 3.79 -12.76 -8.12
C ILE A 242 4.56 -14.06 -8.33
N ASP A 243 3.82 -15.09 -8.73
CA ASP A 243 4.35 -16.36 -9.18
C ASP A 243 5.22 -16.16 -10.44
N THR A 244 6.50 -15.84 -10.24
CA THR A 244 7.51 -15.80 -11.30
C THR A 244 7.87 -17.21 -11.81
N THR A 245 7.18 -18.26 -11.34
CA THR A 245 7.44 -19.67 -11.69
C THR A 245 6.41 -20.26 -12.66
N SER A 246 5.39 -19.50 -13.08
CA SER A 246 4.61 -19.84 -14.27
C SER A 246 5.52 -19.80 -15.49
N LYS A 247 5.97 -20.98 -15.96
CA LYS A 247 6.80 -21.23 -17.14
C LYS A 247 6.20 -20.74 -18.47
N ARG A 248 5.05 -20.06 -18.45
CA ARG A 248 4.59 -19.16 -19.51
C ARG A 248 4.29 -17.81 -18.87
N GLY A 249 5.32 -16.99 -18.69
CA GLY A 249 5.15 -15.63 -18.21
C GLY A 249 4.24 -14.88 -19.18
N VAL A 250 3.15 -14.29 -18.68
CA VAL A 250 2.34 -13.38 -19.48
C VAL A 250 3.24 -12.24 -19.94
N ARG A 251 3.29 -12.03 -21.25
CA ARG A 251 3.95 -10.88 -21.87
C ARG A 251 2.94 -9.74 -21.93
N ILE A 252 3.31 -8.59 -21.39
CA ILE A 252 2.55 -7.35 -21.45
C ILE A 252 3.41 -6.33 -22.19
N GLU A 253 2.87 -5.76 -23.25
CA GLU A 253 3.49 -4.66 -23.99
C GLU A 253 2.66 -3.40 -23.75
N GLY A 254 3.29 -2.35 -23.23
CA GLY A 254 2.70 -1.03 -23.06
C GLY A 254 3.18 -0.10 -24.16
N TYR A 255 2.26 0.68 -24.71
CA TYR A 255 2.48 1.57 -25.84
C TYR A 255 2.09 2.99 -25.45
N ASP A 256 2.94 3.96 -25.79
CA ASP A 256 2.71 5.37 -25.50
C ASP A 256 3.24 6.25 -26.64
N ILE A 257 2.57 7.36 -26.90
CA ILE A 257 2.98 8.38 -27.88
C ILE A 257 3.47 9.61 -27.13
N SER A 258 4.67 10.07 -27.47
CA SER A 258 5.22 11.34 -26.97
C SER A 258 5.42 12.30 -28.14
N ASN A 259 5.01 13.55 -27.95
CA ASN A 259 5.27 14.65 -28.87
C ASN A 259 5.91 15.82 -28.10
N ILE A 260 6.73 16.63 -28.78
CA ILE A 260 7.28 17.86 -28.21
C ILE A 260 6.76 19.02 -29.07
N SER A 261 5.87 19.83 -28.49
CA SER A 261 5.34 21.05 -29.12
C SER A 261 4.83 20.80 -30.55
N GLY A 262 4.16 19.68 -30.79
CA GLY A 262 3.58 19.31 -32.10
C GLY A 262 4.58 18.85 -33.16
N THR A 263 5.85 18.64 -32.83
CA THR A 263 6.88 18.18 -33.78
C THR A 263 7.53 16.88 -33.30
N SER A 264 7.96 16.04 -34.27
CA SER A 264 8.68 14.78 -34.05
C SER A 264 7.97 13.78 -33.11
N PRO A 265 6.76 13.31 -33.46
CA PRO A 265 6.09 12.27 -32.67
C PRO A 265 6.92 10.98 -32.62
N VAL A 266 7.10 10.45 -31.40
CA VAL A 266 7.81 9.19 -31.13
C VAL A 266 6.92 8.28 -30.31
N GLY A 267 6.74 7.05 -30.79
CA GLY A 267 6.11 5.98 -30.03
C GLY A 267 7.14 5.20 -29.20
N ALA A 268 6.76 4.78 -28.01
CA ALA A 268 7.55 3.91 -27.15
C ALA A 268 6.79 2.62 -26.86
N MET A 269 7.48 1.48 -26.93
CA MET A 269 7.00 0.18 -26.47
C MET A 269 7.85 -0.28 -25.29
N VAL A 270 7.18 -0.53 -24.17
CA VAL A 270 7.75 -1.07 -22.94
C VAL A 270 7.23 -2.49 -22.74
N VAL A 271 8.12 -3.43 -22.45
CA VAL A 271 7.78 -4.85 -22.35
C VAL A 271 7.97 -5.35 -20.93
N SER A 272 7.00 -6.10 -20.42
CA SER A 272 7.15 -6.93 -19.24
C SER A 272 6.84 -8.38 -19.55
N VAL A 273 7.71 -9.31 -19.12
CA VAL A 273 7.50 -10.75 -19.22
C VAL A 273 7.51 -11.34 -17.82
N GLY A 274 6.42 -12.00 -17.43
CA GLY A 274 6.32 -12.61 -16.09
C GLY A 274 6.48 -11.61 -14.94
N GLY A 275 6.03 -10.36 -15.14
CA GLY A 275 6.10 -9.28 -14.15
C GLY A 275 7.47 -8.61 -14.01
N ARG A 276 8.48 -9.00 -14.81
CA ARG A 276 9.78 -8.30 -14.90
C ARG A 276 9.85 -7.47 -16.16
N LEU A 277 10.50 -6.32 -16.11
CA LEU A 277 10.72 -5.48 -17.29
C LEU A 277 11.79 -6.13 -18.20
N ALA A 278 11.44 -6.40 -19.46
CA ALA A 278 12.33 -6.92 -20.48
C ALA A 278 12.90 -5.76 -21.31
N LYS A 279 13.90 -5.07 -20.75
CA LYS A 279 14.44 -3.81 -21.30
C LYS A 279 15.07 -3.97 -22.68
N ASP A 280 15.65 -5.13 -22.94
CA ASP A 280 16.20 -5.57 -24.22
C ASP A 280 15.14 -5.64 -25.34
N GLU A 281 13.88 -5.80 -24.96
CA GLU A 281 12.75 -5.85 -25.88
C GLU A 281 12.06 -4.51 -26.09
N TYR A 282 12.52 -3.44 -25.45
CA TYR A 282 11.94 -2.12 -25.64
C TYR A 282 12.19 -1.64 -27.08
N ARG A 283 11.21 -0.95 -27.64
CA ARG A 283 11.32 -0.38 -28.99
C ARG A 283 10.88 1.06 -28.99
N LYS A 284 11.53 1.85 -29.84
CA LYS A 284 11.13 3.22 -30.16
C LYS A 284 10.69 3.24 -31.61
N PHE A 285 9.54 3.85 -31.87
CA PHE A 285 8.95 3.98 -33.18
C PHE A 285 9.02 5.44 -33.60
N LYS A 286 9.74 5.71 -34.68
CA LYS A 286 9.61 6.99 -35.38
C LYS A 286 8.32 6.91 -36.20
N ILE A 287 7.35 7.76 -35.86
CA ILE A 287 6.10 7.94 -36.61
C ILE A 287 6.44 8.62 -37.94
N ARG A 288 5.87 8.12 -39.04
CA ARG A 288 6.24 8.54 -40.40
C ARG A 288 5.08 9.12 -41.19
N THR A 289 3.88 8.60 -41.00
CA THR A 289 2.74 8.90 -41.90
C THR A 289 1.85 10.03 -41.38
N ILE A 290 2.00 10.43 -40.12
CA ILE A 290 1.09 11.37 -39.47
C ILE A 290 1.88 12.60 -39.01
N SER A 291 1.54 13.74 -39.61
CA SER A 291 2.23 15.03 -39.44
C SER A 291 1.50 16.01 -38.53
N GLN A 292 0.22 15.74 -38.20
CA GLN A 292 -0.59 16.53 -37.26
C GLN A 292 -0.73 15.80 -35.93
N SER A 293 -1.17 16.49 -34.87
CA SER A 293 -1.33 15.93 -33.51
C SER A 293 -2.54 14.99 -33.43
N ASP A 294 -2.41 13.82 -34.05
CA ASP A 294 -3.39 12.72 -34.03
C ASP A 294 -2.78 11.50 -33.34
N ASP A 295 -2.86 11.47 -32.01
CA ASP A 295 -2.29 10.40 -31.19
C ASP A 295 -2.92 9.02 -31.51
N VAL A 296 -4.18 8.99 -31.96
CA VAL A 296 -4.90 7.74 -32.29
C VAL A 296 -4.32 7.13 -33.55
N GLY A 297 -4.17 7.91 -34.62
CA GLY A 297 -3.55 7.43 -35.84
C GLY A 297 -2.08 7.03 -35.61
N MET A 298 -1.34 7.74 -34.74
CA MET A 298 0.05 7.40 -34.43
C MET A 298 0.17 6.06 -33.69
N LEU A 299 -0.76 5.77 -32.78
CA LEU A 299 -0.89 4.46 -32.14
C LEU A 299 -1.21 3.38 -33.17
N GLU A 300 -2.12 3.65 -34.12
CA GLU A 300 -2.47 2.72 -35.19
C GLU A 300 -1.27 2.38 -36.08
N GLU A 301 -0.47 3.37 -36.51
CA GLU A 301 0.76 3.15 -37.29
C GLU A 301 1.73 2.25 -36.52
N MET A 302 1.98 2.58 -35.25
CA MET A 302 2.91 1.85 -34.39
C MET A 302 2.47 0.39 -34.17
N LEU A 303 1.20 0.18 -33.82
CA LEU A 303 0.66 -1.15 -33.56
C LEU A 303 0.64 -1.99 -34.84
N SER A 304 0.21 -1.41 -35.96
CA SER A 304 0.20 -2.11 -37.26
C SER A 304 1.60 -2.58 -37.64
N ARG A 305 2.61 -1.72 -37.53
CA ARG A 305 4.01 -2.06 -37.80
C ARG A 305 4.55 -3.12 -36.84
N ARG A 306 4.19 -3.06 -35.56
CA ARG A 306 4.58 -4.06 -34.56
C ARG A 306 3.99 -5.43 -34.85
N PHE A 307 2.70 -5.51 -35.20
CA PHE A 307 2.02 -6.78 -35.44
C PHE A 307 2.44 -7.41 -36.76
N LEU A 308 2.61 -6.61 -37.83
CA LEU A 308 3.11 -7.09 -39.12
C LEU A 308 4.51 -7.71 -39.00
N HIS A 309 5.39 -7.14 -38.17
CA HIS A 309 6.73 -7.70 -37.96
C HIS A 309 6.75 -9.05 -37.23
N THR A 310 5.67 -9.41 -36.52
CA THR A 310 5.55 -10.68 -35.78
C THR A 310 5.01 -11.82 -36.65
N LEU A 311 4.42 -11.51 -37.81
CA LEU A 311 3.85 -12.50 -38.73
C LEU A 311 4.87 -13.02 -39.76
N SER A 312 6.08 -12.45 -39.79
CA SER A 312 7.16 -12.78 -40.73
C SER A 312 8.27 -13.65 -40.12
N THR A 313 8.07 -14.16 -38.90
CA THR A 313 9.01 -15.02 -38.13
C THR A 313 8.21 -16.08 -37.40
#